data_AF-A0A3D9V3Y3-F1
#
_entry.id   AF-A0A3D9V3Y3-F1
#
_cell.length_a   1.000
_cell.length_b   1.000
_cell.length_c   1.000
_cell.angle_alpha   90.00
_cell.angle_beta   90.00
_cell.angle_gamma   90.00
#
_symmetry.space_group_name_H-M   'P 1'
#
loop_
_entity.id
_entity.type
_entity.pdbx_description
1 polymer ?
#
loop_
_entity_poly.entity_id
_entity_poly.type
_entity_poly.pdbx_seq_one_letter_code
_entity_poly.pdbx_strand_id
1 'polypeptide(L)'
;MRPFGRTRRLSPHVSAFTDTCEVYVLHTGDRAVLVDFGSGAVLDHLDELGVREVTDVLVTHHHRDQVQGLARAAGRGIRIWVPPVEIDLIAHVDEHWRTRPLDNGYDLREDRFSLLEQVPVTGTVAEYRTRRYGDVDVHTLPTPGHTVGSVTYLVDIDGRRLAFVGDLVRGPGQVWSLAATQWTYTGIEGLATTVHSCQTLLDERPDVLLPSHGDPIHDPAAGLSLVVDRLAALASMRLGRPWDASSRRGDTWETLTPHLLRSRTTFATTYALLSRDGTALFFDFGYDAAMPMAGNDRASRRPLLSPLTSLRRDHGVERVEVAMPTHYHDDHVAGFNLLREVEGTEIWTAETITPILDAPRAFDLPCLWYDPIPSDGVLPLGRPVRWREYELTVHELPGHTLYAVAIEVVVDGVRVVVTGDQQDGGWVQGQRSEVLNYQYRNGFHYDDYIRSAELYRKLRPDLMVSGHWRPRWVDEAYLDRLLEDGRRLAELHRALLPLDEVDLGRFGLGTRILPYRSRVAAGSSAEVTVLVRNPLSVTADRAVESEPVVLELVLPAGWGTPRRRQVVQLARGQEARVPFVLCPPAGIRADRARIAVDLTVGQVRFGQVAEALVDVR
;
A
#
# COMPACT_ATOMS: atom_id res chain seq x y z
N MET A 1 20.14 -16.15 28.81
CA MET A 1 20.35 -16.75 27.48
C MET A 1 20.57 -18.24 27.67
N ARG A 2 19.88 -19.07 26.89
CA ARG A 2 20.00 -20.53 26.94
C ARG A 2 21.24 -20.97 26.14
N PRO A 3 21.88 -22.10 26.47
CA PRO A 3 22.95 -22.64 25.64
C PRO A 3 22.39 -23.03 24.26
N PHE A 4 23.11 -22.65 23.21
CA PHE A 4 22.82 -23.01 21.82
C PHE A 4 22.75 -24.53 21.62
N GLY A 5 21.91 -24.98 20.67
CA GLY A 5 21.83 -26.38 20.25
C GLY A 5 21.03 -27.27 21.20
N ARG A 6 20.19 -26.69 22.06
CA ARG A 6 19.34 -27.46 22.97
C ARG A 6 17.93 -27.62 22.42
N THR A 7 17.47 -28.87 22.39
CA THR A 7 16.08 -29.22 22.11
C THR A 7 15.28 -29.35 23.40
N ARG A 8 14.06 -28.80 23.42
CA ARG A 8 13.09 -28.94 24.50
C ARG A 8 11.74 -29.36 23.93
N ARG A 9 11.25 -30.52 24.36
CA ARG A 9 9.89 -30.95 24.06
C ARG A 9 8.87 -30.12 24.87
N LEU A 10 7.94 -29.46 24.20
CA LEU A 10 6.89 -28.64 24.82
C LEU A 10 5.56 -29.39 24.95
N SER A 11 5.30 -30.27 24.00
CA SER A 11 4.15 -31.18 23.96
C SER A 11 4.48 -32.41 23.13
N PRO A 12 3.56 -33.40 23.03
CA PRO A 12 3.79 -34.57 22.20
C PRO A 12 4.24 -34.30 20.78
N HIS A 13 3.70 -33.25 20.12
CA HIS A 13 3.92 -32.89 18.71
C HIS A 13 4.65 -31.54 18.50
N VAL A 14 5.12 -30.90 19.57
CA VAL A 14 5.81 -29.61 19.50
C VAL A 14 7.10 -29.62 20.31
N SER A 15 8.20 -29.24 19.66
CA SER A 15 9.50 -29.01 20.29
C SER A 15 10.01 -27.61 19.97
N ALA A 16 10.87 -27.08 20.83
CA ALA A 16 11.64 -25.86 20.58
C ALA A 16 13.13 -26.20 20.51
N PHE A 17 13.82 -25.64 19.52
CA PHE A 17 15.26 -25.75 19.35
C PHE A 17 15.88 -24.36 19.57
N THR A 18 16.78 -24.25 20.55
CA THR A 18 17.46 -22.99 20.88
C THR A 18 18.59 -22.71 19.87
N ASP A 19 18.41 -21.69 19.04
CA ASP A 19 19.36 -21.13 18.07
C ASP A 19 19.61 -19.63 18.38
N THR A 20 19.88 -18.79 17.37
CA THR A 20 19.82 -17.33 17.45
C THR A 20 18.44 -16.83 17.90
N CYS A 21 17.40 -17.59 17.58
CA CYS A 21 16.05 -17.53 18.13
C CYS A 21 15.59 -18.95 18.53
N GLU A 22 14.47 -19.08 19.22
CA GLU A 22 13.80 -20.38 19.37
C GLU A 22 13.15 -20.76 18.04
N VAL A 23 13.60 -21.87 17.45
CA VAL A 23 12.98 -22.47 16.27
C VAL A 23 11.99 -23.52 16.74
N TYR A 24 10.71 -23.32 16.43
CA TYR A 24 9.68 -24.26 16.83
C TYR A 24 9.49 -25.34 15.77
N VAL A 25 9.48 -26.60 16.21
CA VAL A 25 9.37 -27.79 15.37
C VAL A 25 8.01 -28.42 15.62
N LEU A 26 7.11 -28.29 14.64
CA LEU A 26 5.78 -28.87 14.62
C LEU A 26 5.85 -30.20 13.87
N HIS A 27 5.86 -31.32 14.59
CA HIS A 27 6.11 -32.63 13.98
C HIS A 27 4.84 -33.48 13.83
N THR A 28 4.66 -34.06 12.64
CA THR A 28 3.61 -35.03 12.31
C THR A 28 4.26 -36.29 11.75
N GLY A 29 4.35 -37.34 12.55
CA GLY A 29 5.17 -38.51 12.20
C GLY A 29 6.65 -38.15 12.12
N ASP A 30 7.30 -38.45 11.00
CA ASP A 30 8.70 -38.12 10.71
C ASP A 30 8.87 -36.83 9.89
N ARG A 31 7.79 -36.04 9.71
CA ARG A 31 7.79 -34.79 8.97
C ARG A 31 7.58 -33.60 9.90
N ALA A 32 8.12 -32.45 9.54
CA ALA A 32 7.94 -31.22 10.31
C ALA A 32 7.66 -29.97 9.47
N VAL A 33 6.97 -29.03 10.11
CA VAL A 33 6.93 -27.61 9.76
C VAL A 33 7.71 -26.85 10.83
N LEU A 34 8.52 -25.89 10.41
CA LEU A 34 9.27 -25.04 11.32
C LEU A 34 8.64 -23.63 11.38
N VAL A 35 8.62 -23.05 12.58
CA VAL A 35 8.31 -21.62 12.77
C VAL A 35 9.58 -20.90 13.18
N ASP A 36 9.91 -19.85 12.43
CA ASP A 36 11.23 -19.22 12.34
C ASP A 36 12.34 -20.23 11.97
N PHE A 37 13.58 -19.76 11.80
CA PHE A 37 14.64 -20.62 11.29
C PHE A 37 16.04 -20.40 11.89
N GLY A 38 16.26 -19.28 12.57
CA GLY A 38 17.53 -18.99 13.21
C GLY A 38 18.71 -19.04 12.24
N SER A 39 19.80 -19.69 12.67
CA SER A 39 20.95 -20.04 11.81
C SER A 39 20.72 -21.27 10.91
N GLY A 40 19.57 -21.92 11.05
CA GLY A 40 19.25 -23.18 10.39
C GLY A 40 19.94 -24.39 11.00
N ALA A 41 20.55 -24.26 12.19
CA ALA A 41 21.25 -25.36 12.86
C ALA A 41 20.31 -26.51 13.26
N VAL A 42 19.00 -26.24 13.41
CA VAL A 42 17.97 -27.26 13.60
C VAL A 42 18.05 -28.39 12.56
N LEU A 43 18.48 -28.09 11.32
CA LEU A 43 18.63 -29.06 10.25
C LEU A 43 19.70 -30.13 10.50
N ASP A 44 20.62 -29.86 11.43
CA ASP A 44 21.69 -30.76 11.84
C ASP A 44 21.29 -31.61 13.06
N HIS A 45 20.14 -31.33 13.67
CA HIS A 45 19.60 -31.99 14.86
C HIS A 45 18.24 -32.67 14.62
N LEU A 46 17.83 -32.84 13.36
CA LEU A 46 16.51 -33.41 13.02
C LEU A 46 16.34 -34.85 13.54
N ASP A 47 17.40 -35.65 13.52
CA ASP A 47 17.37 -37.03 14.03
C ASP A 47 17.05 -37.08 15.54
N GLU A 48 17.57 -36.13 16.33
CA GLU A 48 17.27 -36.00 17.77
C GLU A 48 15.80 -35.63 18.03
N LEU A 49 15.18 -34.96 17.07
CA LEU A 49 13.78 -34.57 17.07
C LEU A 49 12.86 -35.66 16.48
N GLY A 50 13.42 -36.76 15.97
CA GLY A 50 12.66 -37.80 15.27
C GLY A 50 12.10 -37.34 13.93
N VAL A 51 12.69 -36.32 13.32
CA VAL A 51 12.25 -35.72 12.04
C VAL A 51 13.19 -36.18 10.93
N ARG A 52 12.64 -36.77 9.87
CA ARG A 52 13.36 -37.12 8.64
C ARG A 52 13.27 -36.00 7.60
N GLU A 53 12.16 -35.27 7.55
CA GLU A 53 11.85 -34.32 6.48
C GLU A 53 11.25 -33.03 7.04
N VAL A 54 11.82 -31.89 6.67
CA VAL A 54 11.21 -30.58 6.91
C VAL A 54 10.56 -30.12 5.60
N THR A 55 9.27 -29.82 5.67
CA THR A 55 8.45 -29.50 4.49
C THR A 55 8.36 -28.00 4.24
N ASP A 56 8.19 -27.23 5.33
CA ASP A 56 7.93 -25.81 5.31
C ASP A 56 8.63 -25.09 6.45
N VAL A 57 9.02 -23.85 6.20
CA VAL A 57 9.46 -22.85 7.17
C VAL A 57 8.52 -21.66 7.09
N LEU A 58 7.93 -21.28 8.22
CA LEU A 58 7.06 -20.11 8.37
C LEU A 58 7.80 -19.03 9.14
N VAL A 59 8.00 -17.87 8.54
CA VAL A 59 8.79 -16.76 9.13
C VAL A 59 7.86 -15.77 9.82
N THR A 60 8.11 -15.43 11.08
CA THR A 60 7.31 -14.44 11.80
C THR A 60 7.63 -13.01 11.37
N HIS A 61 8.91 -12.72 11.15
CA HIS A 61 9.41 -11.42 10.68
C HIS A 61 10.83 -11.51 10.10
N HIS A 62 11.27 -10.45 9.43
CA HIS A 62 12.47 -10.41 8.57
C HIS A 62 13.80 -10.23 9.29
N HIS A 63 13.83 -10.02 10.61
CA HIS A 63 15.09 -9.80 11.31
C HIS A 63 16.00 -11.02 11.20
N ARG A 64 17.27 -10.76 10.94
CA ARG A 64 18.28 -11.73 10.50
C ARG A 64 18.51 -12.84 11.52
N ASP A 65 18.38 -12.56 12.80
CA ASP A 65 18.41 -13.59 13.84
C ASP A 65 17.29 -14.64 13.70
N GLN A 66 16.18 -14.32 13.02
CA GLN A 66 15.12 -15.27 12.70
C GLN A 66 15.35 -16.02 11.37
N VAL A 67 16.03 -15.37 10.41
CA VAL A 67 16.02 -15.82 9.00
C VAL A 67 17.40 -16.08 8.39
N GLN A 68 18.52 -15.81 9.08
CA GLN A 68 19.86 -15.91 8.49
C GLN A 68 20.20 -17.29 7.92
N GLY A 69 19.56 -18.36 8.41
CA GLY A 69 19.72 -19.71 7.90
C GLY A 69 18.97 -20.01 6.60
N LEU A 70 18.04 -19.16 6.14
CA LEU A 70 17.07 -19.52 5.08
C LEU A 70 17.70 -20.00 3.76
N ALA A 71 18.92 -19.55 3.42
CA ALA A 71 19.64 -20.06 2.26
C ALA A 71 19.89 -21.59 2.33
N ARG A 72 20.08 -22.14 3.54
CA ARG A 72 20.20 -23.59 3.78
C ARG A 72 18.87 -24.30 3.52
N ALA A 73 17.76 -23.70 3.92
CA ALA A 73 16.42 -24.24 3.67
C ALA A 73 16.13 -24.30 2.17
N ALA A 74 16.39 -23.19 1.46
CA ALA A 74 16.25 -23.12 0.01
C ALA A 74 17.14 -24.15 -0.71
N GLY A 75 18.40 -24.30 -0.28
CA GLY A 75 19.33 -25.27 -0.82
C GLY A 75 18.92 -26.74 -0.63
N ARG A 76 18.03 -27.02 0.34
CA ARG A 76 17.43 -28.35 0.56
C ARG A 76 16.04 -28.49 -0.08
N GLY A 77 15.56 -27.48 -0.81
CA GLY A 77 14.23 -27.49 -1.42
C GLY A 77 13.08 -27.37 -0.42
N ILE A 78 13.35 -26.92 0.81
CA ILE A 78 12.32 -26.66 1.82
C ILE A 78 11.51 -25.43 1.41
N ARG A 79 10.18 -25.49 1.55
CA ARG A 79 9.32 -24.36 1.20
C ARG A 79 9.44 -23.25 2.24
N ILE A 80 9.60 -22.00 1.81
CA ILE A 80 9.80 -20.85 2.70
C ILE A 80 8.64 -19.88 2.49
N TRP A 81 7.92 -19.58 3.57
CA TRP A 81 6.78 -18.66 3.56
C TRP A 81 7.06 -17.49 4.49
N VAL A 82 6.91 -16.27 3.96
CA VAL A 82 7.27 -15.03 4.66
C VAL A 82 6.09 -14.07 4.78
N PRO A 83 6.12 -13.09 5.71
CA PRO A 83 5.08 -12.08 5.78
C PRO A 83 4.99 -11.27 4.48
N PRO A 84 3.79 -11.04 3.92
CA PRO A 84 3.63 -10.32 2.65
C PRO A 84 4.17 -8.88 2.69
N VAL A 85 4.12 -8.23 3.84
CA VAL A 85 4.62 -6.86 4.03
C VAL A 85 6.15 -6.79 4.06
N GLU A 86 6.83 -7.89 4.37
CA GLU A 86 8.31 -7.92 4.51
C GLU A 86 9.00 -8.74 3.42
N ILE A 87 8.27 -9.20 2.41
CA ILE A 87 8.83 -10.03 1.33
C ILE A 87 10.02 -9.35 0.66
N ASP A 88 9.99 -8.02 0.48
CA ASP A 88 11.06 -7.27 -0.14
C ASP A 88 12.34 -7.24 0.73
N LEU A 89 12.23 -7.44 2.04
CA LEU A 89 13.34 -7.51 2.98
C LEU A 89 13.98 -8.91 3.07
N ILE A 90 13.46 -9.88 2.31
CA ILE A 90 13.96 -11.26 2.27
C ILE A 90 14.22 -11.72 0.83
N ALA A 91 13.18 -11.74 -0.01
CA ALA A 91 13.25 -12.24 -1.38
C ALA A 91 13.88 -11.25 -2.37
N HIS A 92 13.91 -9.96 -2.01
CA HIS A 92 14.42 -8.86 -2.83
C HIS A 92 15.34 -7.92 -2.05
N VAL A 93 16.01 -8.44 -1.00
CA VAL A 93 16.77 -7.62 -0.06
C VAL A 93 17.97 -6.90 -0.71
N ASP A 94 18.50 -7.43 -1.81
CA ASP A 94 19.55 -6.77 -2.59
C ASP A 94 19.09 -5.38 -3.08
N GLU A 95 17.83 -5.26 -3.52
CA GLU A 95 17.23 -3.99 -3.94
C GLU A 95 17.01 -3.06 -2.75
N HIS A 96 16.63 -3.62 -1.59
CA HIS A 96 16.56 -2.86 -0.34
C HIS A 96 17.92 -2.25 0.01
N TRP A 97 18.99 -3.05 0.09
CA TRP A 97 20.34 -2.53 0.38
C TRP A 97 20.84 -1.52 -0.65
N ARG A 98 20.50 -1.72 -1.93
CA ARG A 98 20.86 -0.78 -3.01
C ARG A 98 20.16 0.57 -2.89
N THR A 99 18.99 0.63 -2.27
CA THR A 99 18.14 1.84 -2.22
C THR A 99 17.98 2.44 -0.82
N ARG A 100 18.42 1.74 0.22
CA ARG A 100 18.32 2.18 1.61
C ARG A 100 19.07 3.51 1.82
N PRO A 101 18.37 4.59 2.25
CA PRO A 101 19.03 5.85 2.58
C PRO A 101 19.97 5.68 3.78
N LEU A 102 21.23 6.11 3.63
CA LEU A 102 22.22 6.09 4.71
C LEU A 102 22.50 7.49 5.26
N ASP A 103 22.46 8.49 4.39
CA ASP A 103 22.67 9.89 4.74
C ASP A 103 21.32 10.56 5.08
N ASN A 104 21.27 11.28 6.21
CA ASN A 104 20.08 12.01 6.69
C ASN A 104 18.81 11.14 6.86
N GLY A 105 18.86 10.17 7.79
CA GLY A 105 17.77 9.22 8.04
C GLY A 105 16.83 9.62 9.20
N TYR A 106 15.53 9.63 8.92
CA TYR A 106 14.43 9.71 9.90
C TYR A 106 13.62 8.42 10.01
N ASP A 107 13.95 7.45 9.15
CA ASP A 107 13.47 6.08 9.21
C ASP A 107 14.31 5.31 10.22
N LEU A 108 13.70 4.99 11.36
CA LEU A 108 14.33 4.29 12.48
C LEU A 108 13.90 2.82 12.56
N ARG A 109 13.13 2.33 11.59
CA ARG A 109 12.82 0.89 11.49
C ARG A 109 14.14 0.10 11.48
N GLU A 110 14.16 -1.05 12.14
CA GLU A 110 15.36 -1.88 12.24
C GLU A 110 15.59 -2.77 10.99
N ASP A 111 15.26 -2.24 9.81
CA ASP A 111 15.44 -2.86 8.50
C ASP A 111 16.90 -3.25 8.19
N ARG A 112 17.87 -2.63 8.88
CA ARG A 112 19.30 -3.00 8.88
C ARG A 112 19.57 -4.42 9.39
N PHE A 113 18.60 -5.02 10.09
CA PHE A 113 18.63 -6.41 10.47
C PHE A 113 18.01 -7.32 9.42
N SER A 114 17.67 -6.85 8.22
CA SER A 114 17.31 -7.73 7.11
C SER A 114 18.47 -8.65 6.69
N LEU A 115 18.17 -9.66 5.87
CA LEU A 115 19.17 -10.55 5.28
C LEU A 115 20.23 -9.77 4.50
N LEU A 116 21.45 -10.28 4.44
CA LEU A 116 22.53 -9.65 3.66
C LEU A 116 22.42 -9.93 2.17
N GLU A 117 21.85 -11.08 1.82
CA GLU A 117 21.68 -11.55 0.45
C GLU A 117 20.27 -12.11 0.30
N GLN A 118 19.66 -11.89 -0.86
CA GLN A 118 18.30 -12.36 -1.12
C GLN A 118 18.21 -13.88 -1.15
N VAL A 119 17.13 -14.43 -0.60
CA VAL A 119 16.85 -15.87 -0.62
C VAL A 119 15.57 -16.13 -1.40
N PRO A 120 15.53 -17.09 -2.34
CA PRO A 120 14.28 -17.45 -3.01
C PRO A 120 13.28 -17.99 -1.98
N VAL A 121 12.08 -17.42 -1.98
CA VAL A 121 10.96 -17.85 -1.12
C VAL A 121 9.89 -18.54 -1.97
N THR A 122 9.11 -19.41 -1.35
CA THR A 122 7.99 -20.09 -2.01
C THR A 122 6.79 -19.15 -2.20
N GLY A 123 6.58 -18.23 -1.26
CA GLY A 123 5.53 -17.23 -1.33
C GLY A 123 5.30 -16.56 0.02
N THR A 124 4.12 -15.98 0.17
CA THR A 124 3.72 -15.29 1.40
C THR A 124 2.77 -16.14 2.25
N VAL A 125 2.74 -15.87 3.55
CA VAL A 125 1.75 -16.46 4.45
C VAL A 125 0.36 -15.85 4.27
N ALA A 126 -0.68 -16.65 4.50
CA ALA A 126 -2.06 -16.29 4.24
C ALA A 126 -2.67 -15.53 5.43
N GLU A 127 -2.39 -14.23 5.54
CA GLU A 127 -2.92 -13.38 6.61
C GLU A 127 -4.45 -13.44 6.73
N TYR A 128 -4.93 -13.43 7.98
CA TYR A 128 -6.33 -13.60 8.41
C TYR A 128 -7.00 -14.91 7.98
N ARG A 129 -6.25 -15.88 7.46
CA ARG A 129 -6.78 -17.13 6.95
C ARG A 129 -6.01 -18.32 7.50
N THR A 130 -6.69 -19.47 7.46
CA THR A 130 -6.07 -20.76 7.75
C THR A 130 -5.58 -21.38 6.44
N ARG A 131 -4.33 -21.81 6.42
CA ARG A 131 -3.74 -22.55 5.32
C ARG A 131 -2.97 -23.77 5.84
N ARG A 132 -3.03 -24.87 5.08
CA ARG A 132 -2.23 -26.07 5.34
C ARG A 132 -0.79 -25.87 4.86
N TYR A 133 0.17 -26.00 5.77
CA TYR A 133 1.61 -26.07 5.51
C TYR A 133 2.09 -27.44 5.98
N GLY A 134 2.81 -28.18 5.13
CA GLY A 134 3.08 -29.60 5.39
C GLY A 134 1.78 -30.34 5.77
N ASP A 135 1.78 -30.86 6.99
CA ASP A 135 0.64 -31.57 7.58
C ASP A 135 -0.10 -30.74 8.65
N VAL A 136 0.21 -29.45 8.81
CA VAL A 136 -0.31 -28.56 9.86
C VAL A 136 -1.20 -27.44 9.29
N ASP A 137 -2.42 -27.29 9.84
CA ASP A 137 -3.28 -26.13 9.54
C ASP A 137 -2.86 -24.95 10.41
N VAL A 138 -2.51 -23.82 9.78
CA VAL A 138 -2.00 -22.64 10.46
C VAL A 138 -2.87 -21.44 10.11
N HIS A 139 -3.45 -20.81 11.13
CA HIS A 139 -4.08 -19.51 11.00
C HIS A 139 -3.05 -18.39 11.19
N THR A 140 -2.91 -17.50 10.22
CA THR A 140 -1.92 -16.41 10.29
C THR A 140 -2.58 -15.11 10.70
N LEU A 141 -2.20 -14.57 11.85
CA LEU A 141 -2.71 -13.29 12.36
C LEU A 141 -1.66 -12.19 12.21
N PRO A 142 -1.96 -11.09 11.50
CA PRO A 142 -1.18 -9.85 11.55
C PRO A 142 -0.98 -9.32 12.96
N THR A 143 0.28 -9.21 13.37
CA THR A 143 0.63 -8.66 14.69
C THR A 143 1.80 -7.68 14.58
N PRO A 144 1.64 -6.54 13.88
CA PRO A 144 2.68 -5.51 13.79
C PRO A 144 3.07 -4.95 15.16
N GLY A 145 4.34 -4.60 15.31
CA GLY A 145 4.84 -3.97 16.53
C GLY A 145 6.35 -3.99 16.61
N HIS A 146 6.92 -5.20 16.73
CA HIS A 146 8.37 -5.39 16.64
C HIS A 146 8.88 -5.01 15.25
N THR A 147 8.16 -5.44 14.22
CA THR A 147 8.31 -4.92 12.86
C THR A 147 6.93 -4.52 12.32
N VAL A 148 6.89 -3.74 11.24
CA VAL A 148 5.62 -3.35 10.59
C VAL A 148 4.91 -4.56 9.97
N GLY A 149 5.70 -5.55 9.54
CA GLY A 149 5.19 -6.71 8.83
C GLY A 149 4.96 -7.95 9.69
N SER A 150 5.30 -7.95 10.98
CA SER A 150 5.27 -9.16 11.82
C SER A 150 3.91 -9.82 11.91
N VAL A 151 3.93 -11.16 12.01
CA VAL A 151 2.74 -12.01 12.14
C VAL A 151 2.89 -13.00 13.29
N THR A 152 1.75 -13.46 13.79
CA THR A 152 1.60 -14.55 14.76
C THR A 152 0.95 -15.75 14.05
N TYR A 153 1.46 -16.95 14.31
CA TYR A 153 0.85 -18.20 13.82
C TYR A 153 0.05 -18.87 14.92
N LEU A 154 -1.23 -19.13 14.67
CA LEU A 154 -2.14 -19.82 15.57
C LEU A 154 -2.38 -21.25 15.06
N VAL A 155 -2.14 -22.23 15.94
CA VAL A 155 -2.20 -23.65 15.59
C VAL A 155 -2.80 -24.46 16.74
N ASP A 156 -3.78 -25.31 16.44
CA ASP A 156 -4.38 -26.22 17.40
C ASP A 156 -3.64 -27.57 17.38
N ILE A 157 -2.82 -27.85 18.39
CA ILE A 157 -2.03 -29.09 18.52
C ILE A 157 -2.14 -29.62 19.96
N ASP A 158 -2.26 -30.93 20.11
CA ASP A 158 -2.33 -31.61 21.41
C ASP A 158 -3.48 -31.08 22.31
N GLY A 159 -4.59 -30.67 21.70
CA GLY A 159 -5.75 -30.12 22.39
C GLY A 159 -5.56 -28.71 22.95
N ARG A 160 -4.52 -27.98 22.50
CA ARG A 160 -4.25 -26.59 22.89
C ARG A 160 -4.08 -25.70 21.66
N ARG A 161 -4.57 -24.47 21.76
CA ARG A 161 -4.35 -23.39 20.79
C ARG A 161 -3.03 -22.71 21.11
N LEU A 162 -2.01 -22.97 20.31
CA LEU A 162 -0.67 -22.41 20.45
C LEU A 162 -0.53 -21.16 19.56
N ALA A 163 0.07 -20.10 20.10
CA ALA A 163 0.40 -18.90 19.34
C ALA A 163 1.92 -18.72 19.25
N PHE A 164 2.50 -18.85 18.06
CA PHE A 164 3.89 -18.54 17.77
C PHE A 164 3.99 -17.05 17.45
N VAL A 165 4.41 -16.26 18.43
CA VAL A 165 4.20 -14.79 18.45
C VAL A 165 5.39 -13.98 17.93
N GLY A 166 6.42 -14.64 17.42
CA GLY A 166 7.64 -13.96 17.01
C GLY A 166 8.24 -13.19 18.19
N ASP A 167 8.59 -11.93 17.91
CA ASP A 167 9.06 -10.95 18.89
C ASP A 167 8.01 -9.93 19.33
N LEU A 168 6.71 -10.18 19.07
CA LEU A 168 5.61 -9.36 19.60
C LEU A 168 5.71 -9.25 21.13
N VAL A 169 5.97 -10.38 21.80
CA VAL A 169 6.25 -10.47 23.23
C VAL A 169 7.37 -11.45 23.48
N ARG A 170 8.16 -11.20 24.54
CA ARG A 170 9.28 -12.06 24.99
C ARG A 170 8.89 -12.90 26.22
N GLY A 171 7.99 -12.37 27.03
CA GLY A 171 7.60 -12.92 28.33
C GLY A 171 6.46 -12.11 28.94
N PRO A 172 5.95 -12.49 30.12
CA PRO A 172 4.86 -11.75 30.78
C PRO A 172 5.21 -10.28 31.00
N GLY A 173 4.51 -9.38 30.31
CA GLY A 173 4.78 -7.94 30.36
C GLY A 173 6.11 -7.50 29.74
N GLN A 174 6.73 -8.29 28.87
CA GLN A 174 8.04 -8.00 28.26
C GLN A 174 8.00 -8.11 26.74
N VAL A 175 8.69 -7.20 26.06
CA VAL A 175 8.99 -7.27 24.61
C VAL A 175 10.48 -7.55 24.40
N TRP A 176 10.88 -8.00 23.22
CA TRP A 176 12.27 -8.34 22.92
C TRP A 176 13.17 -7.10 22.76
N SER A 177 12.72 -6.14 21.95
CA SER A 177 13.43 -4.88 21.68
C SER A 177 12.46 -3.72 21.72
N LEU A 178 12.66 -2.78 22.64
CA LEU A 178 11.94 -1.50 22.64
C LEU A 178 12.41 -0.60 21.49
N ALA A 179 13.67 -0.69 21.08
CA ALA A 179 14.21 0.09 19.96
C ALA A 179 13.47 -0.25 18.65
N ALA A 180 13.14 -1.52 18.45
CA ALA A 180 12.39 -1.99 17.28
C ALA A 180 10.98 -1.40 17.16
N THR A 181 10.42 -0.89 18.26
CA THR A 181 9.10 -0.23 18.26
C THR A 181 9.16 1.26 17.91
N GLN A 182 10.36 1.82 17.70
CA GLN A 182 10.55 3.20 17.30
C GLN A 182 10.80 3.27 15.79
N TRP A 183 9.75 3.50 15.01
CA TRP A 183 9.84 3.49 13.55
C TRP A 183 10.16 4.87 12.96
N THR A 184 9.67 5.94 13.59
CA THR A 184 10.01 7.32 13.21
C THR A 184 10.83 8.00 14.30
N TYR A 185 11.49 9.12 13.96
CA TYR A 185 12.43 9.81 14.85
C TYR A 185 11.84 10.15 16.25
N THR A 186 10.56 10.54 16.32
CA THR A 186 9.90 10.89 17.59
C THR A 186 8.62 10.10 17.87
N GLY A 187 8.17 9.28 16.93
CA GLY A 187 6.87 8.63 17.02
C GLY A 187 6.81 7.46 18.00
N ILE A 188 5.59 6.96 18.17
CA ILE A 188 5.23 5.85 19.07
C ILE A 188 4.44 4.77 18.32
N GLU A 189 4.56 4.74 17.00
CA GLU A 189 3.79 3.91 16.08
C GLU A 189 3.93 2.42 16.44
N GLY A 190 5.16 1.95 16.66
CA GLY A 190 5.43 0.57 17.07
C GLY A 190 4.88 0.23 18.46
N LEU A 191 4.85 1.20 19.39
CA LEU A 191 4.22 1.00 20.71
C LEU A 191 2.69 0.85 20.55
N ALA A 192 2.07 1.75 19.79
CA ALA A 192 0.63 1.76 19.55
C ALA A 192 0.14 0.51 18.81
N THR A 193 0.89 0.09 17.79
CA THR A 193 0.61 -1.14 17.03
C THR A 193 0.85 -2.40 17.85
N THR A 194 1.92 -2.47 18.66
CA THR A 194 2.14 -3.61 19.60
C THR A 194 0.96 -3.76 20.56
N VAL A 195 0.44 -2.66 21.11
CA VAL A 195 -0.74 -2.67 21.98
C VAL A 195 -1.96 -3.18 21.22
N HIS A 196 -2.21 -2.66 20.02
CA HIS A 196 -3.31 -3.13 19.17
C HIS A 196 -3.21 -4.64 18.89
N SER A 197 -2.02 -5.14 18.52
CA SER A 197 -1.77 -6.55 18.24
C SER A 197 -1.90 -7.44 19.46
N CYS A 198 -1.45 -7.00 20.65
CA CYS A 198 -1.68 -7.73 21.89
C CYS A 198 -3.17 -7.88 22.17
N GLN A 199 -3.95 -6.82 22.00
CA GLN A 199 -5.39 -6.89 22.20
C GLN A 199 -6.06 -7.79 21.16
N THR A 200 -5.65 -7.73 19.89
CA THR A 200 -6.20 -8.61 18.83
C THR A 200 -5.88 -10.07 19.10
N LEU A 201 -4.68 -10.37 19.58
CA LEU A 201 -4.31 -11.73 19.98
C LEU A 201 -5.08 -12.23 21.22
N LEU A 202 -5.54 -11.35 22.12
CA LEU A 202 -6.41 -11.74 23.24
C LEU A 202 -7.77 -12.27 22.75
N ASP A 203 -8.31 -11.71 21.67
CA ASP A 203 -9.60 -12.16 21.10
C ASP A 203 -9.51 -13.58 20.54
N GLU A 204 -8.31 -13.99 20.11
CA GLU A 204 -8.01 -15.34 19.62
C GLU A 204 -7.85 -16.39 20.72
N ARG A 205 -7.85 -15.97 21.99
CA ARG A 205 -7.80 -16.83 23.20
C ARG A 205 -6.79 -17.99 23.11
N PRO A 206 -5.50 -17.73 22.81
CA PRO A 206 -4.49 -18.78 22.83
C PRO A 206 -4.31 -19.34 24.25
N ASP A 207 -3.96 -20.63 24.35
CA ASP A 207 -3.63 -21.29 25.61
C ASP A 207 -2.18 -21.06 26.02
N VAL A 208 -1.28 -20.95 25.05
CA VAL A 208 0.16 -20.74 25.27
C VAL A 208 0.73 -19.82 24.20
N LEU A 209 1.51 -18.82 24.62
CA LEU A 209 2.33 -18.02 23.71
C LEU A 209 3.74 -18.60 23.64
N LEU A 210 4.28 -18.67 22.42
CA LEU A 210 5.55 -19.25 22.07
C LEU A 210 6.40 -18.16 21.39
N PRO A 211 7.18 -17.38 22.16
CA PRO A 211 7.97 -16.27 21.63
C PRO A 211 9.27 -16.75 20.97
N SER A 212 9.80 -16.03 19.99
CA SER A 212 11.10 -16.34 19.37
C SER A 212 12.25 -16.14 20.35
N HIS A 213 12.06 -15.28 21.36
CA HIS A 213 12.99 -15.12 22.46
C HIS A 213 12.27 -15.19 23.81
N GLY A 214 12.71 -16.12 24.67
CA GLY A 214 12.18 -16.24 26.03
C GLY A 214 11.64 -17.64 26.32
N ASP A 215 10.70 -17.70 27.25
CA ASP A 215 10.08 -18.95 27.67
C ASP A 215 8.59 -18.95 27.29
N PRO A 216 7.99 -20.13 27.05
CA PRO A 216 6.56 -20.25 26.84
C PRO A 216 5.74 -19.55 27.93
N ILE A 217 4.72 -18.80 27.50
CA ILE A 217 3.84 -18.06 28.40
C ILE A 217 2.54 -18.85 28.53
N HIS A 218 2.31 -19.44 29.69
CA HIS A 218 1.14 -20.29 29.98
C HIS A 218 -0.07 -19.54 30.53
N ASP A 219 0.06 -18.24 30.79
CA ASP A 219 -1.07 -17.33 31.06
C ASP A 219 -1.02 -16.17 30.04
N PRO A 220 -1.50 -16.40 28.81
CA PRO A 220 -1.46 -15.41 27.74
C PRO A 220 -2.25 -14.14 28.10
N ALA A 221 -3.40 -14.30 28.76
CA ALA A 221 -4.27 -13.18 29.09
C ALA A 221 -3.59 -12.19 30.04
N ALA A 222 -3.04 -12.67 31.15
CA ALA A 222 -2.31 -11.83 32.09
C ALA A 222 -1.00 -11.29 31.46
N GLY A 223 -0.31 -12.12 30.68
CA GLY A 223 0.95 -11.76 30.03
C GLY A 223 0.81 -10.59 29.04
N LEU A 224 -0.18 -10.66 28.15
CA LEU A 224 -0.46 -9.64 27.14
C LEU A 224 -1.05 -8.36 27.76
N SER A 225 -1.95 -8.50 28.74
CA SER A 225 -2.52 -7.33 29.44
C SER A 225 -1.42 -6.53 30.13
N LEU A 226 -0.45 -7.20 30.76
CA LEU A 226 0.68 -6.53 31.39
C LEU A 226 1.61 -5.84 30.37
N VAL A 227 1.72 -6.35 29.13
CA VAL A 227 2.43 -5.67 28.04
C VAL A 227 1.68 -4.39 27.67
N VAL A 228 0.37 -4.48 27.47
CA VAL A 228 -0.49 -3.34 27.15
C VAL A 228 -0.34 -2.22 28.18
N ASP A 229 -0.45 -2.53 29.47
CA ASP A 229 -0.33 -1.54 30.55
C ASP A 229 1.04 -0.86 30.57
N ARG A 230 2.13 -1.64 30.43
CA ARG A 230 3.50 -1.12 30.47
C ARG A 230 3.82 -0.26 29.25
N LEU A 231 3.40 -0.67 28.05
CA LEU A 231 3.59 0.12 26.84
C LEU A 231 2.72 1.38 26.87
N ALA A 232 1.52 1.32 27.45
CA ALA A 232 0.68 2.50 27.61
C ALA A 232 1.29 3.54 28.57
N ALA A 233 1.88 3.07 29.67
CA ALA A 233 2.63 3.93 30.58
C ALA A 233 3.84 4.58 29.88
N LEU A 234 4.60 3.79 29.10
CA LEU A 234 5.74 4.31 28.33
C LEU A 234 5.31 5.33 27.25
N ALA A 235 4.24 5.04 26.51
CA ALA A 235 3.67 5.96 25.52
C ALA A 235 3.20 7.27 26.17
N SER A 236 2.57 7.20 27.35
CA SER A 236 2.14 8.38 28.11
C SER A 236 3.31 9.30 28.46
N MET A 237 4.47 8.73 28.84
CA MET A 237 5.69 9.49 29.10
C MET A 237 6.22 10.18 27.84
N ARG A 238 6.14 9.53 26.67
CA ARG A 238 6.57 10.09 25.37
C ARG A 238 5.64 11.21 24.88
N LEU A 239 4.34 11.08 25.10
CA LEU A 239 3.33 12.06 24.65
C LEU A 239 3.15 13.25 25.61
N GLY A 240 3.66 13.17 26.84
CA GLY A 240 3.46 14.19 27.87
C GLY A 240 2.01 14.28 28.39
N ARG A 241 1.17 13.29 28.09
CA ARG A 241 -0.21 13.16 28.55
C ARG A 241 -0.59 11.69 28.66
N PRO A 242 -1.59 11.33 29.49
CA PRO A 242 -2.11 9.97 29.53
C PRO A 242 -2.54 9.51 28.13
N TRP A 243 -2.10 8.32 27.75
CA TRP A 243 -2.54 7.64 26.53
C TRP A 243 -3.44 6.47 26.90
N ASP A 244 -4.65 6.48 26.35
CA ASP A 244 -5.61 5.41 26.55
C ASP A 244 -5.41 4.32 25.51
N ALA A 245 -4.87 3.18 25.95
CA ALA A 245 -4.70 1.99 25.12
C ALA A 245 -6.02 1.39 24.63
N SER A 246 -7.15 1.68 25.30
CA SER A 246 -8.46 1.14 24.95
C SER A 246 -9.23 2.01 23.95
N SER A 247 -8.91 3.29 23.83
CA SER A 247 -9.67 4.24 23.01
C SER A 247 -9.71 3.86 21.52
N ARG A 248 -8.66 3.20 21.00
CA ARG A 248 -8.62 2.77 19.59
C ARG A 248 -9.57 1.60 19.27
N ARG A 249 -9.98 0.81 20.28
CA ARG A 249 -10.87 -0.34 20.09
C ARG A 249 -12.35 0.01 20.11
N GLY A 250 -12.74 1.04 20.87
CA GLY A 250 -14.14 1.41 21.09
C GLY A 250 -14.67 2.55 20.22
N ASP A 251 -13.79 3.33 19.58
CA ASP A 251 -14.15 4.52 18.77
C ASP A 251 -13.62 4.36 17.33
N THR A 252 -13.79 3.18 16.73
CA THR A 252 -13.31 2.88 15.38
C THR A 252 -14.19 3.51 14.30
N TRP A 253 -15.52 3.48 14.48
CA TRP A 253 -16.50 3.94 13.49
C TRP A 253 -17.34 5.09 14.04
N GLU A 254 -17.28 6.24 13.37
CA GLU A 254 -18.13 7.41 13.59
C GLU A 254 -19.37 7.30 12.70
N THR A 255 -20.58 7.37 13.28
CA THR A 255 -21.83 7.37 12.53
C THR A 255 -22.10 8.76 11.96
N LEU A 256 -22.12 8.90 10.63
CA LEU A 256 -22.48 10.16 9.95
C LEU A 256 -23.97 10.22 9.64
N THR A 257 -24.51 9.10 9.13
CA THR A 257 -25.93 8.81 9.02
C THR A 257 -26.16 7.36 9.49
N PRO A 258 -27.41 6.93 9.76
CA PRO A 258 -27.68 5.55 10.16
C PRO A 258 -27.01 4.47 9.29
N HIS A 259 -26.85 4.71 7.99
CA HIS A 259 -26.23 3.78 7.05
C HIS A 259 -24.91 4.26 6.44
N LEU A 260 -24.31 5.34 6.93
CA LEU A 260 -22.98 5.80 6.50
C LEU A 260 -22.06 6.02 7.70
N LEU A 261 -21.00 5.22 7.76
CA LEU A 261 -20.00 5.29 8.82
C LEU A 261 -18.65 5.78 8.28
N ARG A 262 -17.87 6.41 9.17
CA ARG A 262 -16.51 6.88 8.92
C ARG A 262 -15.53 6.17 9.84
N SER A 263 -14.49 5.57 9.26
CA SER A 263 -13.38 5.00 10.02
C SER A 263 -12.51 6.09 10.65
N ARG A 264 -12.06 5.87 11.88
CA ARG A 264 -11.15 6.74 12.64
C ARG A 264 -9.76 6.13 12.80
N THR A 265 -9.54 4.94 12.26
CA THR A 265 -8.30 4.16 12.44
C THR A 265 -7.56 3.90 11.14
N THR A 266 -8.06 4.37 10.00
CA THR A 266 -7.39 4.26 8.70
C THR A 266 -6.73 5.59 8.32
N PHE A 267 -5.59 5.54 7.62
CA PHE A 267 -4.81 6.74 7.27
C PHE A 267 -5.53 7.59 6.22
N ALA A 268 -5.84 7.01 5.07
CA ALA A 268 -6.98 7.48 4.28
C ALA A 268 -8.26 6.94 4.93
N THR A 269 -9.24 7.81 5.04
CA THR A 269 -10.50 7.61 5.74
C THR A 269 -11.35 6.66 4.92
N THR A 270 -11.52 5.45 5.42
CA THR A 270 -12.50 4.50 4.87
C THR A 270 -13.89 4.91 5.32
N TYR A 271 -14.84 4.89 4.39
CA TYR A 271 -16.26 5.03 4.72
C TYR A 271 -16.98 3.71 4.42
N ALA A 272 -17.88 3.31 5.33
CA ALA A 272 -18.71 2.13 5.16
C ALA A 272 -20.15 2.54 4.89
N LEU A 273 -20.65 2.21 3.69
CA LEU A 273 -22.06 2.31 3.34
C LEU A 273 -22.76 1.00 3.69
N LEU A 274 -23.75 1.06 4.58
CA LEU A 274 -24.42 -0.12 5.13
C LEU A 274 -25.71 -0.41 4.36
N SER A 275 -25.89 -1.64 3.94
CA SER A 275 -27.16 -2.18 3.44
C SER A 275 -28.03 -2.66 4.59
N ARG A 276 -29.35 -2.64 4.40
CA ARG A 276 -30.34 -3.15 5.37
C ARG A 276 -30.22 -4.65 5.66
N ASP A 277 -29.52 -5.40 4.81
CA ASP A 277 -29.33 -6.84 4.95
C ASP A 277 -27.99 -7.24 5.56
N GLY A 278 -27.30 -6.30 6.24
CA GLY A 278 -26.08 -6.61 6.97
C GLY A 278 -24.83 -6.68 6.09
N THR A 279 -24.88 -6.18 4.85
CA THR A 279 -23.70 -6.07 3.99
C THR A 279 -23.20 -4.63 3.90
N ALA A 280 -21.91 -4.46 3.61
CA ALA A 280 -21.30 -3.14 3.48
C ALA A 280 -20.58 -2.96 2.13
N LEU A 281 -20.51 -1.71 1.69
CA LEU A 281 -19.61 -1.24 0.63
C LEU A 281 -18.62 -0.27 1.26
N PHE A 282 -17.34 -0.40 0.90
CA PHE A 282 -16.29 0.52 1.33
C PHE A 282 -15.94 1.53 0.25
N PHE A 283 -15.86 2.80 0.63
CA PHE A 283 -15.15 3.83 -0.13
C PHE A 283 -13.76 3.99 0.46
N ASP A 284 -12.73 3.72 -0.34
CA ASP A 284 -11.31 3.70 0.02
C ASP A 284 -10.94 2.72 1.16
N PHE A 285 -9.84 2.00 1.02
CA PHE A 285 -9.32 1.11 2.07
C PHE A 285 -7.82 0.83 1.87
N GLY A 286 -6.97 1.61 2.54
CA GLY A 286 -5.53 1.38 2.58
C GLY A 286 -4.99 0.98 3.95
N TYR A 287 -3.98 1.70 4.43
CA TYR A 287 -3.23 1.32 5.65
C TYR A 287 -3.72 2.01 6.93
N ASP A 288 -3.39 1.43 8.09
CA ASP A 288 -3.82 1.93 9.40
C ASP A 288 -3.21 3.30 9.74
N ALA A 289 -3.94 4.14 10.46
CA ALA A 289 -3.52 5.49 10.85
C ALA A 289 -2.33 5.51 11.84
N ALA A 290 -2.05 4.41 12.53
CA ALA A 290 -0.86 4.26 13.37
C ALA A 290 0.40 3.87 12.57
N MET A 291 0.32 3.73 11.24
CA MET A 291 1.46 3.29 10.45
C MET A 291 2.53 4.37 10.32
N PRO A 292 3.82 3.96 10.22
CA PRO A 292 4.90 4.91 10.15
C PRO A 292 4.87 5.63 8.81
N MET A 293 5.01 6.96 8.85
CA MET A 293 5.42 7.74 7.67
C MET A 293 6.95 7.70 7.46
N ALA A 294 7.64 6.75 8.10
CA ALA A 294 9.06 6.47 7.89
C ALA A 294 9.23 5.46 6.75
N GLY A 295 9.92 5.89 5.69
CA GLY A 295 10.11 5.09 4.48
C GLY A 295 8.96 5.22 3.48
N ASN A 296 9.21 4.77 2.26
CA ASN A 296 8.26 4.76 1.12
C ASN A 296 8.17 3.37 0.44
N ASP A 297 8.75 2.35 1.07
CA ASP A 297 8.77 0.96 0.62
C ASP A 297 7.63 0.15 1.24
N ARG A 298 7.37 -1.03 0.68
CA ARG A 298 6.26 -1.90 1.12
C ARG A 298 6.30 -2.20 2.60
N ALA A 299 7.48 -2.42 3.17
CA ALA A 299 7.63 -2.76 4.58
C ALA A 299 7.33 -1.58 5.53
N SER A 300 6.94 -0.42 5.00
CA SER A 300 6.42 0.72 5.78
C SER A 300 4.91 0.89 5.64
N ARG A 301 4.22 0.08 4.82
CA ARG A 301 2.79 0.19 4.53
C ARG A 301 2.05 -1.07 4.98
N ARG A 302 1.11 -0.94 5.92
CA ARG A 302 0.40 -2.08 6.51
C ARG A 302 -1.12 -1.87 6.55
N PRO A 303 -1.87 -2.47 5.61
CA PRO A 303 -3.31 -2.63 5.76
C PRO A 303 -3.62 -3.63 6.89
N LEU A 304 -4.64 -3.31 7.69
CA LEU A 304 -5.15 -4.17 8.77
C LEU A 304 -6.67 -4.29 8.64
N LEU A 305 -7.22 -5.49 8.89
CA LEU A 305 -8.66 -5.74 8.84
C LEU A 305 -9.37 -5.48 10.18
N SER A 306 -8.69 -4.87 11.15
CA SER A 306 -9.31 -4.51 12.44
C SER A 306 -10.52 -3.56 12.33
N PRO A 307 -10.62 -2.64 11.33
CA PRO A 307 -11.85 -1.90 11.11
C PRO A 307 -13.03 -2.81 10.77
N LEU A 308 -12.79 -3.85 9.96
CA LEU A 308 -13.81 -4.84 9.60
C LEU A 308 -14.26 -5.64 10.82
N THR A 309 -13.33 -6.14 11.64
CA THR A 309 -13.68 -6.87 12.87
C THR A 309 -14.57 -6.04 13.79
N SER A 310 -14.27 -4.74 13.95
CA SER A 310 -15.08 -3.83 14.76
C SER A 310 -16.43 -3.55 14.11
N LEU A 311 -16.49 -3.44 12.77
CA LEU A 311 -17.73 -3.26 12.02
C LEU A 311 -18.70 -4.44 12.22
N ARG A 312 -18.18 -5.68 12.18
CA ARG A 312 -18.98 -6.89 12.45
C ARG A 312 -19.55 -6.89 13.86
N ARG A 313 -18.69 -6.60 14.85
CA ARG A 313 -19.04 -6.62 16.27
C ARG A 313 -20.06 -5.55 16.64
N ASP A 314 -19.86 -4.31 16.17
CA ASP A 314 -20.57 -3.14 16.67
C ASP A 314 -21.76 -2.75 15.78
N HIS A 315 -21.73 -3.12 14.49
CA HIS A 315 -22.76 -2.73 13.50
C HIS A 315 -23.43 -3.91 12.80
N GLY A 316 -23.12 -5.15 13.19
CA GLY A 316 -23.78 -6.35 12.66
C GLY A 316 -23.53 -6.60 11.18
N VAL A 317 -22.47 -6.02 10.60
CA VAL A 317 -22.08 -6.29 9.22
C VAL A 317 -21.55 -7.71 9.12
N GLU A 318 -22.02 -8.48 8.16
CA GLU A 318 -21.60 -9.86 7.91
C GLU A 318 -20.38 -9.89 6.98
N ARG A 319 -20.40 -9.06 5.92
CA ARG A 319 -19.34 -8.97 4.91
C ARG A 319 -19.25 -7.58 4.27
N VAL A 320 -18.08 -7.27 3.76
CA VAL A 320 -17.87 -6.16 2.81
C VAL A 320 -17.93 -6.74 1.40
N GLU A 321 -19.01 -6.45 0.69
CA GLU A 321 -19.24 -7.02 -0.65
C GLU A 321 -18.43 -6.30 -1.73
N VAL A 322 -18.36 -4.97 -1.65
CA VAL A 322 -17.67 -4.13 -2.64
C VAL A 322 -16.73 -3.18 -1.92
N ALA A 323 -15.55 -2.96 -2.48
CA ALA A 323 -14.70 -1.82 -2.16
C ALA A 323 -14.41 -1.02 -3.44
N MET A 324 -14.45 0.31 -3.34
CA MET A 324 -14.19 1.19 -4.47
C MET A 324 -13.30 2.37 -4.08
N PRO A 325 -12.31 2.73 -4.93
CA PRO A 325 -11.42 3.83 -4.66
C PRO A 325 -11.98 5.15 -5.22
N THR A 326 -11.71 6.25 -4.53
CA THR A 326 -11.84 7.60 -5.08
C THR A 326 -10.71 7.91 -6.08
N HIS A 327 -9.51 7.35 -5.84
CA HIS A 327 -8.36 7.46 -6.73
C HIS A 327 -7.29 6.40 -6.42
N TYR A 328 -6.20 6.37 -7.19
CA TYR A 328 -5.25 5.23 -7.22
C TYR A 328 -4.15 5.25 -6.13
N HIS A 329 -4.11 6.26 -5.25
CA HIS A 329 -3.01 6.40 -4.28
C HIS A 329 -2.95 5.23 -3.29
N ASP A 330 -1.74 4.89 -2.84
CA ASP A 330 -1.44 3.70 -2.03
C ASP A 330 -2.23 3.67 -0.72
N ASP A 331 -2.37 4.80 -0.04
CA ASP A 331 -3.19 4.95 1.16
C ASP A 331 -4.68 4.74 0.97
N HIS A 332 -5.20 4.80 -0.26
CA HIS A 332 -6.61 4.53 -0.57
C HIS A 332 -6.86 3.09 -1.01
N VAL A 333 -5.83 2.38 -1.49
CA VAL A 333 -6.02 1.08 -2.17
C VAL A 333 -5.20 -0.08 -1.60
N ALA A 334 -4.24 0.19 -0.71
CA ALA A 334 -3.31 -0.83 -0.21
C ALA A 334 -3.98 -2.08 0.39
N GLY A 335 -5.20 -1.94 0.94
CA GLY A 335 -5.94 -3.04 1.56
C GLY A 335 -6.87 -3.80 0.62
N PHE A 336 -7.02 -3.42 -0.65
CA PHE A 336 -8.02 -4.01 -1.55
C PHE A 336 -7.74 -5.48 -1.88
N ASN A 337 -6.51 -5.84 -2.23
CA ASN A 337 -6.16 -7.24 -2.48
C ASN A 337 -6.35 -8.10 -1.21
N LEU A 338 -6.07 -7.54 -0.03
CA LEU A 338 -6.29 -8.22 1.24
C LEU A 338 -7.79 -8.46 1.51
N LEU A 339 -8.64 -7.45 1.28
CA LEU A 339 -10.11 -7.61 1.36
C LEU A 339 -10.60 -8.68 0.40
N ARG A 340 -10.19 -8.64 -0.87
CA ARG A 340 -10.55 -9.67 -1.85
C ARG A 340 -10.17 -11.06 -1.37
N GLU A 341 -8.93 -11.23 -0.92
CA GLU A 341 -8.40 -12.54 -0.55
C GLU A 341 -9.02 -13.14 0.72
N VAL A 342 -9.48 -12.30 1.66
CA VAL A 342 -10.02 -12.73 2.96
C VAL A 342 -11.55 -12.77 2.96
N GLU A 343 -12.20 -11.77 2.37
CA GLU A 343 -13.65 -11.57 2.42
C GLU A 343 -14.36 -11.92 1.11
N GLY A 344 -13.60 -12.12 0.01
CA GLY A 344 -14.18 -12.25 -1.32
C GLY A 344 -14.78 -10.94 -1.83
N THR A 345 -14.35 -9.79 -1.29
CA THR A 345 -14.80 -8.46 -1.70
C THR A 345 -14.50 -8.21 -3.18
N GLU A 346 -15.50 -7.77 -3.94
CA GLU A 346 -15.32 -7.28 -5.31
C GLU A 346 -14.71 -5.87 -5.28
N ILE A 347 -13.75 -5.62 -6.17
CA ILE A 347 -13.15 -4.30 -6.33
C ILE A 347 -13.78 -3.61 -7.53
N TRP A 348 -14.54 -2.56 -7.28
CA TRP A 348 -15.16 -1.75 -8.34
C TRP A 348 -14.35 -0.46 -8.53
N THR A 349 -14.04 -0.10 -9.77
CA THR A 349 -13.19 1.05 -10.07
C THR A 349 -13.76 1.84 -11.24
N ALA A 350 -13.63 3.17 -11.20
CA ALA A 350 -13.97 3.98 -12.37
C ALA A 350 -13.08 3.63 -13.57
N GLU A 351 -13.60 3.73 -14.78
CA GLU A 351 -12.88 3.41 -16.02
C GLU A 351 -11.56 4.19 -16.21
N THR A 352 -11.45 5.36 -15.58
CA THR A 352 -10.23 6.18 -15.57
C THR A 352 -9.15 5.68 -14.61
N ILE A 353 -9.53 4.98 -13.54
CA ILE A 353 -8.64 4.46 -12.49
C ILE A 353 -8.17 3.04 -12.84
N THR A 354 -9.04 2.22 -13.44
CA THR A 354 -8.80 0.80 -13.74
C THR A 354 -7.44 0.53 -14.38
N PRO A 355 -7.00 1.23 -15.45
CA PRO A 355 -5.73 0.93 -16.10
C PRO A 355 -4.51 1.09 -15.17
N ILE A 356 -4.59 2.03 -14.22
CA ILE A 356 -3.51 2.31 -13.26
C ILE A 356 -3.43 1.20 -12.22
N LEU A 357 -4.57 0.75 -11.71
CA LEU A 357 -4.61 -0.33 -10.72
C LEU A 357 -4.29 -1.69 -11.34
N ASP A 358 -4.69 -1.96 -12.58
CA ASP A 358 -4.37 -3.20 -13.30
C ASP A 358 -2.86 -3.32 -13.61
N ALA A 359 -2.19 -2.20 -13.86
CA ALA A 359 -0.80 -2.19 -14.29
C ALA A 359 -0.02 -0.98 -13.73
N PRO A 360 0.17 -0.86 -12.40
CA PRO A 360 0.74 0.33 -11.78
C PRO A 360 2.12 0.67 -12.34
N ARG A 361 2.95 -0.35 -12.60
CA ARG A 361 4.30 -0.18 -13.17
C ARG A 361 4.32 0.42 -14.58
N ALA A 362 3.20 0.42 -15.29
CA ALA A 362 3.11 1.03 -16.62
C ALA A 362 3.08 2.56 -16.57
N PHE A 363 2.91 3.17 -15.40
CA PHE A 363 2.73 4.62 -15.23
C PHE A 363 3.89 5.24 -14.42
N ASP A 364 4.25 6.49 -14.76
CA ASP A 364 5.02 7.37 -13.87
C ASP A 364 4.05 8.30 -13.15
N LEU A 365 3.47 7.79 -12.06
CA LEU A 365 2.61 8.54 -11.16
C LEU A 365 3.14 8.33 -9.73
N PRO A 366 3.04 9.33 -8.84
CA PRO A 366 3.42 9.13 -7.45
C PRO A 366 2.39 8.25 -6.73
N CYS A 367 2.74 7.74 -5.54
CA CYS A 367 1.81 6.99 -4.67
C CYS A 367 1.18 5.74 -5.29
N LEU A 368 1.84 5.08 -6.25
CA LEU A 368 1.35 3.83 -6.84
C LEU A 368 1.54 2.65 -5.89
N TRP A 369 0.50 1.82 -5.74
CA TRP A 369 0.64 0.53 -5.05
C TRP A 369 1.50 -0.45 -5.85
N TYR A 370 2.19 -1.34 -5.13
CA TYR A 370 3.23 -2.20 -5.70
C TYR A 370 2.69 -3.30 -6.62
N ASP A 371 1.54 -3.85 -6.24
CA ASP A 371 0.91 -5.00 -6.89
C ASP A 371 -0.29 -4.55 -7.72
N PRO A 372 -0.57 -5.20 -8.87
CA PRO A 372 -1.83 -5.05 -9.56
C PRO A 372 -3.03 -5.28 -8.64
N ILE A 373 -4.05 -4.46 -8.79
CA ILE A 373 -5.37 -4.61 -8.17
C ILE A 373 -6.38 -4.67 -9.32
N PRO A 374 -6.65 -5.87 -9.86
CA PRO A 374 -7.62 -6.03 -10.95
C PRO A 374 -8.99 -5.46 -10.56
N SER A 375 -9.73 -4.91 -11.51
CA SER A 375 -11.13 -4.52 -11.27
C SER A 375 -12.07 -5.70 -11.53
N ASP A 376 -12.97 -5.98 -10.58
CA ASP A 376 -14.09 -6.92 -10.75
C ASP A 376 -15.30 -6.23 -11.39
N GLY A 377 -15.39 -4.89 -11.25
CA GLY A 377 -16.47 -4.07 -11.82
C GLY A 377 -15.97 -2.70 -12.29
N VAL A 378 -15.89 -2.49 -13.61
CA VAL A 378 -15.49 -1.20 -14.18
C VAL A 378 -16.71 -0.28 -14.32
N LEU A 379 -16.69 0.82 -13.58
CA LEU A 379 -17.79 1.80 -13.53
C LEU A 379 -17.61 2.88 -14.60
N PRO A 380 -18.54 3.04 -15.55
CA PRO A 380 -18.51 4.11 -16.54
C PRO A 380 -18.86 5.46 -15.91
N LEU A 381 -18.20 6.53 -16.36
CA LEU A 381 -18.43 7.88 -15.84
C LEU A 381 -19.83 8.40 -16.16
N GLY A 382 -20.44 9.09 -15.19
CA GLY A 382 -21.74 9.76 -15.30
C GLY A 382 -22.94 8.82 -15.47
N ARG A 383 -22.75 7.51 -15.32
CA ARG A 383 -23.83 6.52 -15.41
C ARG A 383 -24.11 5.90 -14.04
N PRO A 384 -25.38 5.86 -13.61
CA PRO A 384 -25.73 5.24 -12.35
C PRO A 384 -25.51 3.72 -12.38
N VAL A 385 -24.95 3.19 -11.30
CA VAL A 385 -24.77 1.77 -11.05
C VAL A 385 -25.43 1.41 -9.73
N ARG A 386 -26.24 0.36 -9.74
CA ARG A 386 -26.98 -0.07 -8.56
C ARG A 386 -26.12 -1.00 -7.70
N TRP A 387 -25.97 -0.67 -6.43
CA TRP A 387 -25.50 -1.58 -5.40
C TRP A 387 -26.59 -1.70 -4.34
N ARG A 388 -27.27 -2.87 -4.33
CA ARG A 388 -28.42 -3.16 -3.45
C ARG A 388 -29.53 -2.10 -3.55
N GLU A 389 -29.86 -1.41 -2.47
CA GLU A 389 -30.84 -0.31 -2.44
C GLU A 389 -30.27 1.04 -2.88
N TYR A 390 -28.96 1.15 -3.03
CA TYR A 390 -28.28 2.39 -3.40
C TYR A 390 -28.01 2.47 -4.89
N GLU A 391 -28.07 3.70 -5.40
CA GLU A 391 -27.64 4.05 -6.75
C GLU A 391 -26.40 4.95 -6.62
N LEU A 392 -25.29 4.49 -7.18
CA LEU A 392 -23.98 5.14 -7.15
C LEU A 392 -23.70 5.74 -8.52
N THR A 393 -23.24 6.98 -8.60
CA THR A 393 -22.74 7.56 -9.85
C THR A 393 -21.33 8.10 -9.66
N VAL A 394 -20.40 7.65 -10.51
CA VAL A 394 -19.02 8.15 -10.50
C VAL A 394 -18.86 9.27 -11.51
N HIS A 395 -18.25 10.39 -11.11
CA HIS A 395 -18.03 11.57 -11.94
C HIS A 395 -16.55 11.91 -11.99
N GLU A 396 -16.05 12.45 -13.11
CA GLU A 396 -14.68 12.95 -13.17
C GLU A 396 -14.48 14.05 -12.12
N LEU A 397 -13.41 13.94 -11.34
CA LEU A 397 -13.04 14.95 -10.36
C LEU A 397 -11.54 15.23 -10.42
N PRO A 398 -11.03 15.77 -11.55
CA PRO A 398 -9.62 16.08 -11.65
C PRO A 398 -9.25 17.20 -10.67
N GLY A 399 -8.00 17.20 -10.22
CA GLY A 399 -7.44 18.27 -9.40
C GLY A 399 -6.39 17.78 -8.42
N HIS A 400 -6.77 16.87 -7.52
CA HIS A 400 -5.80 16.15 -6.69
C HIS A 400 -4.95 15.22 -7.55
N THR A 401 -5.63 14.41 -8.36
CA THR A 401 -5.06 13.69 -9.50
C THR A 401 -5.95 13.82 -10.71
N LEU A 402 -5.39 13.64 -11.90
CA LEU A 402 -6.16 13.59 -13.15
C LEU A 402 -7.24 12.49 -13.13
N TYR A 403 -6.97 11.41 -12.40
CA TYR A 403 -7.75 10.18 -12.46
C TYR A 403 -8.75 10.05 -11.31
N ALA A 404 -8.79 11.02 -10.39
CA ALA A 404 -9.70 11.02 -9.26
C ALA A 404 -11.16 11.16 -9.71
N VAL A 405 -12.06 10.56 -8.94
CA VAL A 405 -13.51 10.62 -9.16
C VAL A 405 -14.25 11.11 -7.93
N ALA A 406 -15.38 11.78 -8.17
CA ALA A 406 -16.40 12.00 -7.17
C ALA A 406 -17.41 10.86 -7.23
N ILE A 407 -17.80 10.30 -6.07
CA ILE A 407 -18.81 9.24 -6.00
C ILE A 407 -20.05 9.83 -5.34
N GLU A 408 -21.15 9.91 -6.10
CA GLU A 408 -22.43 10.43 -5.66
C GLU A 408 -23.35 9.28 -5.21
N VAL A 409 -23.96 9.44 -4.04
CA VAL A 409 -24.96 8.50 -3.49
C VAL A 409 -25.94 9.23 -2.58
N VAL A 410 -27.19 8.78 -2.53
CA VAL A 410 -28.16 9.26 -1.53
C VAL A 410 -28.32 8.21 -0.43
N VAL A 411 -28.02 8.58 0.80
CA VAL A 411 -28.07 7.70 1.98
C VAL A 411 -28.93 8.35 3.04
N ASP A 412 -29.96 7.65 3.53
CA ASP A 412 -30.88 8.20 4.55
C ASP A 412 -31.52 9.55 4.19
N GLY A 413 -31.70 9.81 2.89
CA GLY A 413 -32.22 11.09 2.38
C GLY A 413 -31.17 12.21 2.27
N VAL A 414 -29.92 11.95 2.63
CA VAL A 414 -28.77 12.86 2.51
C VAL A 414 -28.03 12.57 1.21
N ARG A 415 -27.83 13.57 0.35
CA ARG A 415 -26.96 13.45 -0.82
C ARG A 415 -25.51 13.58 -0.41
N VAL A 416 -24.79 12.47 -0.48
CA VAL A 416 -23.38 12.34 -0.13
C VAL A 416 -22.54 12.35 -1.40
N VAL A 417 -21.47 13.14 -1.39
CA VAL A 417 -20.43 13.10 -2.44
C VAL A 417 -19.09 12.76 -1.80
N VAL A 418 -18.53 11.62 -2.17
CA VAL A 418 -17.18 11.17 -1.75
C VAL A 418 -16.17 11.77 -2.71
N THR A 419 -15.21 12.57 -2.21
CA THR A 419 -14.34 13.40 -3.06
C THR A 419 -12.86 13.05 -3.02
N GLY A 420 -12.45 12.08 -2.19
CA GLY A 420 -11.03 11.82 -1.94
C GLY A 420 -10.34 13.05 -1.35
N ASP A 421 -9.19 13.41 -1.92
CA ASP A 421 -8.23 14.33 -1.30
C ASP A 421 -8.16 15.73 -1.94
N GLN A 422 -9.18 16.13 -2.70
CA GLN A 422 -9.11 17.39 -3.45
C GLN A 422 -9.07 18.64 -2.55
N GLN A 423 -9.89 18.68 -1.50
CA GLN A 423 -10.04 19.82 -0.59
C GLN A 423 -10.21 19.31 0.85
N ASP A 424 -9.83 20.14 1.83
CA ASP A 424 -9.90 19.78 3.25
C ASP A 424 -11.24 20.07 3.92
N GLY A 425 -12.13 20.78 3.24
CA GLY A 425 -13.47 21.10 3.71
C GLY A 425 -13.48 22.02 4.93
N GLY A 426 -12.36 22.65 5.27
CA GLY A 426 -12.23 23.44 6.49
C GLY A 426 -12.40 24.95 6.25
N TRP A 427 -12.87 25.40 5.10
CA TRP A 427 -13.15 26.82 4.89
C TRP A 427 -14.14 27.36 5.93
N VAL A 428 -13.79 28.52 6.49
CA VAL A 428 -14.63 29.33 7.38
C VAL A 428 -14.48 30.79 6.99
N GLN A 429 -15.60 31.44 6.66
CA GLN A 429 -15.62 32.82 6.17
C GLN A 429 -14.84 33.78 7.09
N GLY A 430 -13.86 34.48 6.51
CA GLY A 430 -13.04 35.47 7.21
C GLY A 430 -12.04 34.91 8.24
N GLN A 431 -11.99 33.59 8.42
CA GLN A 431 -11.12 32.94 9.41
C GLN A 431 -10.10 32.00 8.77
N ARG A 432 -10.53 31.19 7.80
CA ARG A 432 -9.71 30.14 7.20
C ARG A 432 -10.08 29.94 5.73
N SER A 433 -9.07 29.99 4.86
CA SER A 433 -9.21 29.62 3.45
C SER A 433 -9.28 28.11 3.27
N GLU A 434 -9.87 27.68 2.16
CA GLU A 434 -9.85 26.28 1.75
C GLU A 434 -8.44 25.88 1.28
N VAL A 435 -8.02 24.64 1.55
CA VAL A 435 -6.77 24.11 0.98
C VAL A 435 -7.08 23.44 -0.36
N LEU A 436 -6.42 23.91 -1.42
CA LEU A 436 -6.49 23.30 -2.75
C LEU A 436 -5.35 22.30 -2.89
N ASN A 437 -5.61 21.03 -2.59
CA ASN A 437 -4.59 19.99 -2.49
C ASN A 437 -4.23 19.37 -3.86
N TYR A 438 -3.62 20.15 -4.76
CA TYR A 438 -3.16 19.66 -6.07
C TYR A 438 -1.67 19.36 -6.12
N GLN A 439 -1.28 18.41 -6.97
CA GLN A 439 0.12 18.08 -7.25
C GLN A 439 0.38 18.01 -8.75
N TYR A 440 1.40 18.73 -9.23
CA TYR A 440 1.73 18.77 -10.65
C TYR A 440 2.05 17.38 -11.25
N ARG A 441 2.74 16.52 -10.50
CA ARG A 441 3.05 15.15 -10.95
C ARG A 441 1.83 14.23 -11.04
N ASN A 442 0.70 14.63 -10.46
CA ASN A 442 -0.57 13.88 -10.52
C ASN A 442 -1.41 14.22 -11.77
N GLY A 443 -0.89 15.01 -12.71
CA GLY A 443 -1.63 15.39 -13.92
C GLY A 443 -2.56 16.59 -13.72
N PHE A 444 -2.28 17.42 -12.72
CA PHE A 444 -3.06 18.63 -12.42
C PHE A 444 -3.09 19.62 -13.60
N HIS A 445 -4.26 20.18 -13.87
CA HIS A 445 -4.48 21.31 -14.76
C HIS A 445 -5.10 22.49 -13.99
N TYR A 446 -4.70 23.72 -14.32
CA TYR A 446 -5.12 24.90 -13.56
C TYR A 446 -6.63 25.20 -13.59
N ASP A 447 -7.37 24.67 -14.57
CA ASP A 447 -8.85 24.77 -14.64
C ASP A 447 -9.59 23.62 -13.90
N ASP A 448 -8.88 22.67 -13.31
CA ASP A 448 -9.49 21.51 -12.65
C ASP A 448 -10.44 21.92 -11.52
N TYR A 449 -10.04 22.90 -10.70
CA TYR A 449 -10.86 23.33 -9.55
C TYR A 449 -12.10 24.11 -9.97
N ILE A 450 -12.09 24.77 -11.13
CA ILE A 450 -13.30 25.36 -11.70
C ILE A 450 -14.29 24.23 -12.05
N ARG A 451 -13.81 23.20 -12.74
CA ARG A 451 -14.62 22.04 -13.15
C ARG A 451 -15.18 21.29 -11.94
N SER A 452 -14.36 21.06 -10.91
CA SER A 452 -14.84 20.44 -9.67
C SER A 452 -15.89 21.29 -8.96
N ALA A 453 -15.71 22.61 -8.86
CA ALA A 453 -16.70 23.50 -8.24
C ALA A 453 -18.03 23.53 -9.01
N GLU A 454 -17.96 23.54 -10.35
CA GLU A 454 -19.14 23.43 -11.22
C GLU A 454 -19.85 22.08 -11.06
N LEU A 455 -19.08 20.99 -10.95
CA LEU A 455 -19.63 19.67 -10.65
C LEU A 455 -20.35 19.68 -9.30
N TYR A 456 -19.72 20.15 -8.23
CA TYR A 456 -20.36 20.18 -6.91
C TYR A 456 -21.63 21.03 -6.91
N ARG A 457 -21.65 22.16 -7.63
CA ARG A 457 -22.88 22.95 -7.79
C ARG A 457 -23.98 22.18 -8.52
N LYS A 458 -23.61 21.41 -9.56
CA LYS A 458 -24.55 20.56 -10.29
C LYS A 458 -25.11 19.44 -9.40
N LEU A 459 -24.26 18.80 -8.61
CA LEU A 459 -24.65 17.69 -7.74
C LEU A 459 -25.47 18.16 -6.53
N ARG A 460 -25.22 19.38 -6.02
CA ARG A 460 -25.85 19.94 -4.81
C ARG A 460 -25.76 18.97 -3.61
N PRO A 461 -24.53 18.59 -3.19
CA PRO A 461 -24.36 17.70 -2.04
C PRO A 461 -24.92 18.33 -0.76
N ASP A 462 -25.49 17.51 0.10
CA ASP A 462 -25.78 17.87 1.49
C ASP A 462 -24.54 17.62 2.36
N LEU A 463 -23.80 16.55 2.06
CA LEU A 463 -22.60 16.13 2.77
C LEU A 463 -21.48 15.79 1.77
N MET A 464 -20.30 16.36 1.99
CA MET A 464 -19.07 15.96 1.31
C MET A 464 -18.18 15.21 2.28
N VAL A 465 -17.65 14.07 1.85
CA VAL A 465 -16.74 13.24 2.65
C VAL A 465 -15.41 13.07 1.92
N SER A 466 -14.32 13.22 2.67
CA SER A 466 -12.95 13.30 2.14
C SER A 466 -12.08 12.13 2.63
N GLY A 467 -11.02 11.83 1.88
CA GLY A 467 -9.99 10.86 2.22
C GLY A 467 -9.19 11.20 3.48
N HIS A 468 -8.83 12.45 3.77
CA HIS A 468 -8.02 12.74 4.97
C HIS A 468 -8.64 13.71 5.96
N TRP A 469 -9.71 14.40 5.58
CA TRP A 469 -10.29 15.45 6.40
C TRP A 469 -11.67 15.12 6.94
N ARG A 470 -12.15 15.99 7.83
CA ARG A 470 -13.46 15.79 8.48
C ARG A 470 -14.57 15.95 7.44
N PRO A 471 -15.67 15.19 7.56
CA PRO A 471 -16.87 15.39 6.75
C PRO A 471 -17.36 16.84 6.84
N ARG A 472 -17.86 17.36 5.71
CA ARG A 472 -18.38 18.72 5.61
C ARG A 472 -19.85 18.71 5.18
N TRP A 473 -20.72 19.17 6.05
CA TRP A 473 -22.08 19.57 5.68
C TRP A 473 -22.00 20.83 4.82
N VAL A 474 -22.63 20.78 3.65
CA VAL A 474 -22.43 21.78 2.60
C VAL A 474 -23.51 22.85 2.66
N ASP A 475 -23.08 24.10 2.51
CA ASP A 475 -23.95 25.24 2.28
C ASP A 475 -23.59 25.93 0.95
N GLU A 476 -24.49 26.77 0.45
CA GLU A 476 -24.28 27.47 -0.83
C GLU A 476 -23.07 28.41 -0.79
N ALA A 477 -22.77 29.00 0.38
CA ALA A 477 -21.62 29.89 0.55
C ALA A 477 -20.29 29.14 0.34
N TYR A 478 -20.21 27.90 0.79
CA TYR A 478 -19.06 27.05 0.54
C TYR A 478 -18.90 26.73 -0.95
N LEU A 479 -19.99 26.37 -1.64
CA LEU A 479 -19.93 26.09 -3.08
C LEU A 479 -19.56 27.35 -3.89
N ASP A 480 -20.00 28.53 -3.47
CA ASP A 480 -19.60 29.81 -4.08
C ASP A 480 -18.09 30.01 -3.90
N ARG A 481 -17.59 29.71 -2.69
CA ARG A 481 -16.18 29.85 -2.38
C ARG A 481 -15.29 28.94 -3.21
N LEU A 482 -15.66 27.67 -3.37
CA LEU A 482 -14.87 26.72 -4.18
C LEU A 482 -14.69 27.22 -5.63
N LEU A 483 -15.72 27.83 -6.20
CA LEU A 483 -15.65 28.40 -7.55
C LEU A 483 -14.78 29.66 -7.60
N GLU A 484 -14.86 30.53 -6.59
CA GLU A 484 -13.98 31.69 -6.46
C GLU A 484 -12.51 31.27 -6.38
N ASP A 485 -12.21 30.30 -5.51
CA ASP A 485 -10.86 29.76 -5.32
C ASP A 485 -10.34 29.08 -6.58
N GLY A 486 -11.17 28.28 -7.25
CA GLY A 486 -10.81 27.66 -8.53
C GLY A 486 -10.51 28.68 -9.63
N ARG A 487 -11.32 29.74 -9.75
CA ARG A 487 -11.07 30.83 -10.70
C ARG A 487 -9.78 31.58 -10.38
N ARG A 488 -9.56 31.89 -9.09
CA ARG A 488 -8.35 32.58 -8.66
C ARG A 488 -7.09 31.75 -8.92
N LEU A 489 -7.15 30.44 -8.64
CA LEU A 489 -6.08 29.50 -8.94
C LEU A 489 -5.75 29.52 -10.43
N ALA A 490 -6.78 29.43 -11.28
CA ALA A 490 -6.61 29.38 -12.72
C ALA A 490 -6.11 30.72 -13.31
N GLU A 491 -6.56 31.85 -12.77
CA GLU A 491 -6.06 33.19 -13.12
C GLU A 491 -4.57 33.32 -12.80
N LEU A 492 -4.16 32.94 -11.58
CA LEU A 492 -2.76 32.99 -11.15
C LEU A 492 -1.86 32.12 -12.03
N HIS A 493 -2.29 30.90 -12.38
CA HIS A 493 -1.52 30.04 -13.27
C HIS A 493 -1.37 30.65 -14.66
N ARG A 494 -2.45 31.20 -15.23
CA ARG A 494 -2.39 31.89 -16.53
C ARG A 494 -1.46 33.10 -16.52
N ALA A 495 -1.35 33.81 -15.39
CA ALA A 495 -0.45 34.95 -15.24
C ALA A 495 1.02 34.54 -15.05
N LEU A 496 1.27 33.36 -14.47
CA LEU A 496 2.62 32.86 -14.17
C LEU A 496 3.22 32.04 -15.33
N LEU A 497 2.39 31.46 -16.19
CA LEU A 497 2.81 30.59 -17.28
C LEU A 497 2.87 31.35 -18.61
N PRO A 498 3.83 31.04 -19.51
CA PRO A 498 3.95 31.67 -20.82
C PRO A 498 2.97 31.06 -21.84
N LEU A 499 1.67 31.04 -21.51
CA LEU A 499 0.65 30.32 -22.27
C LEU A 499 0.38 30.91 -23.66
N ASP A 500 0.88 32.09 -23.96
CA ASP A 500 0.89 32.69 -25.29
C ASP A 500 1.96 32.09 -26.21
N GLU A 501 3.03 31.53 -25.64
CA GLU A 501 4.10 30.87 -26.39
C GLU A 501 4.00 29.34 -26.33
N VAL A 502 3.88 28.80 -25.12
CA VAL A 502 3.95 27.36 -24.85
C VAL A 502 2.97 26.97 -23.73
N ASP A 503 2.16 25.96 -24.02
CA ASP A 503 1.33 25.26 -23.06
C ASP A 503 1.79 23.80 -23.00
N LEU A 504 2.31 23.36 -21.85
CA LEU A 504 2.83 22.00 -21.67
C LEU A 504 1.74 21.01 -21.22
N GLY A 505 0.53 21.50 -20.96
CA GLY A 505 -0.59 20.69 -20.49
C GLY A 505 -0.36 20.11 -19.09
N ARG A 506 -0.78 18.86 -18.90
CA ARG A 506 -0.94 18.21 -17.58
C ARG A 506 0.29 17.46 -17.08
N PHE A 507 1.20 17.07 -17.97
CA PHE A 507 2.32 16.19 -17.63
C PHE A 507 3.63 16.73 -18.19
N GLY A 508 4.53 17.15 -17.29
CA GLY A 508 5.90 17.54 -17.64
C GLY A 508 5.97 18.52 -18.81
N LEU A 509 6.73 18.15 -19.84
CA LEU A 509 6.89 18.89 -21.11
C LEU A 509 5.97 18.34 -22.23
N GLY A 510 4.77 17.88 -21.89
CA GLY A 510 3.77 17.39 -22.83
C GLY A 510 4.07 16.02 -23.48
N THR A 511 5.06 15.28 -22.97
CA THR A 511 5.51 13.99 -23.54
C THR A 511 5.68 12.93 -22.46
N ARG A 512 5.33 11.67 -22.75
CA ARG A 512 5.50 10.50 -21.86
C ARG A 512 5.83 9.24 -22.65
N ILE A 513 6.48 8.27 -22.02
CA ILE A 513 6.74 6.94 -22.59
C ILE A 513 5.94 5.89 -21.80
N LEU A 514 5.18 5.05 -22.50
CA LEU A 514 4.39 3.96 -21.92
C LEU A 514 4.80 2.59 -22.50
N PRO A 515 4.87 1.53 -21.68
CA PRO A 515 4.83 1.57 -20.23
C PRO A 515 6.08 2.27 -19.67
N TYR A 516 5.94 2.95 -18.52
CA TYR A 516 7.06 3.62 -17.87
C TYR A 516 8.13 2.64 -17.39
N ARG A 517 7.73 1.46 -16.91
CA ARG A 517 8.64 0.37 -16.55
C ARG A 517 8.36 -0.88 -17.38
N SER A 518 9.36 -1.32 -18.12
CA SER A 518 9.33 -2.55 -18.94
C SER A 518 10.30 -3.59 -18.42
N ARG A 519 10.01 -4.86 -18.68
CA ARG A 519 10.97 -5.97 -18.55
C ARG A 519 11.09 -6.69 -19.87
N VAL A 520 12.31 -6.95 -20.31
CA VAL A 520 12.62 -7.62 -21.58
C VAL A 520 13.74 -8.64 -21.38
N ALA A 521 13.67 -9.76 -22.09
CA ALA A 521 14.76 -10.73 -22.10
C ALA A 521 15.93 -10.22 -22.96
N ALA A 522 17.16 -10.53 -22.57
CA ALA A 522 18.34 -10.15 -23.36
C ALA A 522 18.25 -10.66 -24.81
N GLY A 523 18.56 -9.78 -25.77
CA GLY A 523 18.45 -10.08 -27.21
C GLY A 523 17.02 -10.12 -27.79
N SER A 524 15.99 -9.88 -26.97
CA SER A 524 14.60 -9.73 -27.43
C SER A 524 14.22 -8.25 -27.61
N SER A 525 13.16 -7.98 -28.38
CA SER A 525 12.65 -6.60 -28.55
C SER A 525 11.52 -6.27 -27.56
N ALA A 526 11.39 -4.99 -27.22
CA ALA A 526 10.26 -4.47 -26.45
C ALA A 526 9.61 -3.27 -27.15
N GLU A 527 8.28 -3.19 -27.11
CA GLU A 527 7.54 -2.04 -27.63
C GLU A 527 7.32 -0.98 -26.54
N VAL A 528 7.48 0.29 -26.93
CA VAL A 528 7.09 1.45 -26.12
C VAL A 528 6.32 2.43 -26.97
N THR A 529 5.36 3.12 -26.37
CA THR A 529 4.56 4.16 -27.01
C THR A 529 4.91 5.52 -26.42
N VAL A 530 5.30 6.45 -27.27
CA VAL A 530 5.49 7.85 -26.89
C VAL A 530 4.15 8.57 -27.04
N LEU A 531 3.61 9.08 -25.95
CA LEU A 531 2.52 10.05 -25.95
C LEU A 531 3.15 11.44 -26.09
N VAL A 532 2.75 12.20 -27.09
CA VAL A 532 3.25 13.56 -27.29
C VAL A 532 2.11 14.51 -27.58
N ARG A 533 2.15 15.70 -26.96
CA ARG A 533 1.32 16.86 -27.28
C ARG A 533 2.16 17.90 -28.01
N ASN A 534 1.61 18.56 -29.02
CA ASN A 534 2.20 19.78 -29.55
C ASN A 534 1.99 20.92 -28.54
N PRO A 535 3.04 21.44 -27.88
CA PRO A 535 2.88 22.38 -26.80
C PRO A 535 2.87 23.84 -27.27
N LEU A 536 3.04 24.13 -28.56
CA LEU A 536 3.08 25.52 -29.05
C LEU A 536 1.69 26.15 -28.96
N SER A 537 1.61 27.37 -28.43
CA SER A 537 0.37 28.10 -28.24
C SER A 537 -0.04 28.92 -29.46
N VAL A 538 -1.32 29.26 -29.56
CA VAL A 538 -1.85 30.09 -30.65
C VAL A 538 -1.51 31.56 -30.38
N THR A 539 -0.57 32.10 -31.13
CA THR A 539 -0.44 33.56 -31.32
C THR A 539 -1.16 33.98 -32.60
N ALA A 540 -1.70 35.21 -32.62
CA ALA A 540 -2.42 35.76 -33.77
C ALA A 540 -1.59 35.79 -35.07
N ASP A 541 -0.25 35.72 -34.97
CA ASP A 541 0.68 35.96 -36.08
C ASP A 541 1.26 34.69 -36.73
N ARG A 542 0.84 33.48 -36.32
CA ARG A 542 1.34 32.22 -36.90
C ARG A 542 0.22 31.27 -37.30
N ALA A 543 -0.30 31.44 -38.52
CA ALA A 543 -1.37 30.66 -39.15
C ALA A 543 -1.03 29.19 -39.52
N VAL A 544 0.00 28.59 -38.90
CA VAL A 544 0.35 27.19 -39.18
C VAL A 544 -0.62 26.28 -38.43
N GLU A 545 -1.48 25.59 -39.18
CA GLU A 545 -2.49 24.67 -38.64
C GLU A 545 -1.87 23.42 -37.97
N SER A 546 -0.71 22.96 -38.45
CA SER A 546 0.00 21.79 -37.89
C SER A 546 1.51 21.92 -38.02
N GLU A 547 2.25 21.53 -36.97
CA GLU A 547 3.71 21.56 -36.95
C GLU A 547 4.29 20.13 -37.01
N PRO A 548 5.46 19.95 -37.65
CA PRO A 548 6.19 18.69 -37.54
C PRO A 548 6.69 18.51 -36.11
N VAL A 549 6.21 17.46 -35.46
CA VAL A 549 6.68 16.97 -34.17
C VAL A 549 7.64 15.82 -34.43
N VAL A 550 8.91 16.06 -34.14
CA VAL A 550 10.01 15.11 -34.28
C VAL A 550 10.30 14.49 -32.92
N LEU A 551 10.27 13.17 -32.88
CA LEU A 551 10.63 12.35 -31.72
C LEU A 551 11.88 11.55 -32.05
N GLU A 552 12.93 11.67 -31.26
CA GLU A 552 14.15 10.86 -31.39
C GLU A 552 14.42 10.08 -30.11
N LEU A 553 14.53 8.75 -30.23
CA LEU A 553 14.87 7.90 -29.11
C LEU A 553 16.35 8.02 -28.73
N VAL A 554 16.56 8.19 -27.43
CA VAL A 554 17.85 8.13 -26.75
C VAL A 554 17.91 6.82 -26.00
N LEU A 555 18.89 5.98 -26.36
CA LEU A 555 19.04 4.62 -25.85
C LEU A 555 20.39 4.46 -25.15
N PRO A 556 20.50 3.51 -24.20
CA PRO A 556 21.79 3.11 -23.64
C PRO A 556 22.78 2.68 -24.72
N ALA A 557 24.08 2.79 -24.42
CA ALA A 557 25.13 2.36 -25.35
C ALA A 557 24.94 0.90 -25.79
N GLY A 558 25.03 0.66 -27.10
CA GLY A 558 24.87 -0.66 -27.71
C GLY A 558 23.42 -1.07 -28.01
N TRP A 559 22.41 -0.39 -27.48
CA TRP A 559 21.01 -0.71 -27.75
C TRP A 559 20.58 -0.22 -29.14
N GLY A 560 19.81 -1.05 -29.83
CA GLY A 560 19.29 -0.76 -31.17
C GLY A 560 17.82 -0.37 -31.17
N THR A 561 17.37 0.17 -32.30
CA THR A 561 15.95 0.34 -32.64
C THR A 561 15.81 0.36 -34.16
N PRO A 562 14.76 -0.27 -34.75
CA PRO A 562 14.51 -0.20 -36.19
C PRO A 562 14.24 1.23 -36.68
N ARG A 563 13.68 2.09 -35.83
CA ARG A 563 13.32 3.47 -36.15
C ARG A 563 13.69 4.37 -34.98
N ARG A 564 14.86 5.01 -35.07
CA ARG A 564 15.32 5.92 -34.01
C ARG A 564 14.58 7.24 -33.98
N ARG A 565 14.14 7.72 -35.15
CA ARG A 565 13.51 9.03 -35.33
C ARG A 565 12.17 8.86 -36.05
N GLN A 566 11.14 9.52 -35.54
CA GLN A 566 9.81 9.58 -36.17
C GLN A 566 9.31 11.02 -36.21
N VAL A 567 8.50 11.34 -37.22
CA VAL A 567 7.90 12.67 -37.40
C VAL A 567 6.40 12.52 -37.59
N VAL A 568 5.62 13.27 -36.83
CA VAL A 568 4.15 13.35 -36.95
C VAL A 568 3.73 14.81 -37.12
N GLN A 569 2.64 15.06 -37.85
CA GLN A 569 2.08 16.40 -37.99
C GLN A 569 0.98 16.58 -36.94
N LEU A 570 1.14 17.54 -36.04
CA LEU A 570 0.16 17.81 -34.98
C LEU A 570 -0.25 19.26 -34.99
N ALA A 571 -1.55 19.50 -34.96
CA ALA A 571 -2.11 20.80 -34.62
C ALA A 571 -1.72 21.21 -33.19
N ARG A 572 -1.73 22.50 -32.92
CA ARG A 572 -1.42 23.04 -31.58
C ARG A 572 -2.36 22.46 -30.54
N GLY A 573 -1.80 21.98 -29.44
CA GLY A 573 -2.53 21.28 -28.38
C GLY A 573 -3.01 19.87 -28.72
N GLN A 574 -2.85 19.39 -29.96
CA GLN A 574 -3.18 18.02 -30.36
C GLN A 574 -2.18 17.03 -29.77
N GLU A 575 -2.68 15.85 -29.41
CA GLU A 575 -1.89 14.72 -28.92
C GLU A 575 -1.80 13.59 -29.94
N ALA A 576 -0.72 12.80 -29.88
CA ALA A 576 -0.57 11.57 -30.64
C ALA A 576 0.15 10.48 -29.84
N ARG A 577 -0.08 9.23 -30.26
CA ARG A 577 0.59 8.02 -29.77
C ARG A 577 1.53 7.50 -30.85
N VAL A 578 2.83 7.47 -30.57
CA VAL A 578 3.86 7.08 -31.54
C VAL A 578 4.62 5.84 -31.03
N PRO A 579 4.42 4.66 -31.63
CA PRO A 579 5.06 3.43 -31.18
C PRO A 579 6.52 3.35 -31.62
N PHE A 580 7.38 2.81 -30.78
CA PHE A 580 8.78 2.49 -31.04
C PHE A 580 9.12 1.09 -30.55
N VAL A 581 10.20 0.53 -31.10
CA VAL A 581 10.73 -0.78 -30.70
C VAL A 581 12.15 -0.62 -30.17
N LEU A 582 12.43 -1.17 -29.00
CA LEU A 582 13.73 -1.22 -28.35
C LEU A 582 14.36 -2.60 -28.60
N CYS A 583 15.65 -2.63 -28.94
CA CYS A 583 16.41 -3.86 -29.14
C CYS A 583 17.68 -3.86 -28.26
N PRO A 584 17.57 -4.23 -26.97
CA PRO A 584 18.72 -4.51 -26.13
C PRO A 584 19.65 -5.57 -26.74
N PRO A 585 20.98 -5.47 -26.58
CA PRO A 585 21.92 -6.50 -27.01
C PRO A 585 21.64 -7.88 -26.38
N ALA A 586 22.11 -8.93 -27.03
CA ALA A 586 22.17 -10.25 -26.41
C ALA A 586 23.22 -10.28 -25.28
N GLY A 587 22.97 -11.07 -24.25
CA GLY A 587 23.94 -11.33 -23.17
C GLY A 587 24.16 -10.19 -22.18
N ILE A 588 23.38 -9.10 -22.25
CA ILE A 588 23.43 -8.03 -21.23
C ILE A 588 22.40 -8.27 -20.13
N ARG A 589 22.76 -7.90 -18.91
CA ARG A 589 21.82 -7.72 -17.79
C ARG A 589 21.89 -6.26 -17.37
N ALA A 590 20.73 -5.63 -17.24
CA ALA A 590 20.65 -4.24 -16.83
C ALA A 590 19.42 -4.03 -15.96
N ASP A 591 19.60 -3.35 -14.83
CA ASP A 591 18.52 -2.93 -13.95
C ASP A 591 18.21 -1.46 -14.20
N ARG A 592 16.93 -1.14 -14.46
CA ARG A 592 16.46 0.21 -14.75
C ARG A 592 17.30 0.94 -15.80
N ALA A 593 17.59 0.29 -16.92
CA ALA A 593 18.22 0.95 -18.05
C ALA A 593 17.32 2.11 -18.52
N ARG A 594 17.89 3.30 -18.68
CA ARG A 594 17.13 4.52 -18.96
C ARG A 594 17.05 4.73 -20.46
N ILE A 595 15.84 4.91 -20.97
CA ILE A 595 15.60 5.44 -22.32
C ILE A 595 14.96 6.82 -22.18
N ALA A 596 15.16 7.66 -23.19
CA ALA A 596 14.51 8.96 -23.25
C ALA A 596 14.05 9.30 -24.67
N VAL A 597 13.22 10.33 -24.80
CA VAL A 597 12.80 10.91 -26.07
C VAL A 597 13.23 12.36 -26.14
N ASP A 598 14.01 12.69 -27.17
CA ASP A 598 14.27 14.06 -27.57
C ASP A 598 13.12 14.60 -28.43
N LEU A 599 12.56 15.75 -28.04
CA LEU A 599 11.42 16.38 -28.68
C LEU A 599 11.82 17.65 -29.40
N THR A 600 11.40 17.77 -30.67
CA THR A 600 11.41 19.02 -31.43
C THR A 600 10.05 19.25 -32.06
N VAL A 601 9.51 20.47 -31.95
CA VAL A 601 8.23 20.86 -32.55
C VAL A 601 8.43 22.09 -33.43
N GLY A 602 8.18 21.96 -34.73
CA GLY A 602 8.49 23.00 -35.70
C GLY A 602 9.98 23.34 -35.67
N GLN A 603 10.30 24.56 -35.24
CA GLN A 603 11.68 25.05 -35.09
C GLN A 603 12.18 25.04 -33.63
N VAL A 604 11.36 24.63 -32.67
CA VAL A 604 11.68 24.66 -31.24
C VAL A 604 12.16 23.30 -30.76
N ARG A 605 13.35 23.25 -30.16
CA ARG A 605 13.89 22.04 -29.52
C ARG A 605 13.62 22.08 -28.03
N PHE A 606 12.97 21.03 -27.51
CA PHE A 606 12.68 20.87 -26.09
C PHE A 606 13.68 19.92 -25.40
N GLY A 607 14.45 19.14 -26.16
CA GLY A 607 15.45 18.22 -25.63
C GLY A 607 14.85 16.91 -25.13
N GLN A 608 15.57 16.21 -24.24
CA GLN A 608 15.12 14.94 -23.65
C GLN A 608 14.06 15.18 -22.59
N VAL A 609 12.79 15.06 -22.97
CA VAL A 609 11.64 15.56 -22.20
C VAL A 609 10.83 14.48 -21.49
N ALA A 610 11.11 13.22 -21.78
CA ALA A 610 10.44 12.06 -21.19
C ALA A 610 11.40 10.89 -21.13
N GLU A 611 11.28 10.09 -20.08
CA GLU A 611 12.05 8.87 -19.85
C GLU A 611 11.16 7.65 -19.55
N ALA A 612 11.76 6.47 -19.67
CA ALA A 612 11.23 5.21 -19.16
C ALA A 612 12.38 4.28 -18.75
N LEU A 613 12.06 3.29 -17.92
CA LEU A 613 13.00 2.35 -17.34
C LEU A 613 12.78 0.94 -17.91
N VAL A 614 13.86 0.28 -18.28
CA VAL A 614 13.83 -1.08 -18.84
C VAL A 614 14.75 -2.00 -18.05
N ASP A 615 14.18 -3.04 -17.47
CA ASP A 615 14.95 -4.15 -16.89
C ASP A 615 15.25 -5.18 -17.98
N VAL A 616 16.52 -5.52 -18.18
CA VAL A 616 16.97 -6.60 -19.08
C VAL A 616 17.41 -7.78 -18.23
N ARG A 617 16.78 -8.93 -18.46
CA ARG A 617 17.03 -10.18 -17.73
C ARG A 617 17.61 -11.26 -18.62
#